data_AF-A0A5C5S744-F1
#
_entry.id   AF-A0A5C5S744-F1
#
_cell.length_a   1.000
_cell.length_b   1.000
_cell.length_c   1.000
_cell.angle_alpha   90.00
_cell.angle_beta   90.00
_cell.angle_gamma   90.00
#
_symmetry.space_group_name_H-M   'P 1'
#
loop_
_entity.id
_entity.type
_entity.pdbx_description
1 polymer ?
#
loop_
_entity_poly.entity_id
_entity_poly.type
_entity_poly.pdbx_seq_one_letter_code
_entity_poly.pdbx_strand_id
1 'polypeptide(L)'
;MTAAILLLAAAALTWPGGPAAARLRAEHAPAAAPIALRWGWLAVVLPIGALLIGPGQALAAALAAGTVRDLRARNRVARQRAARLTAILAGVDAMVAELSVGAHPAAACTTAGRDAEDPHVRAVFAEMAGRAELGGDVAAGLRAHAAESAAWSRLAAAWETGTRHGIGMGELLTSVREDLRARERYEQRAHSSLAGARATAQVLAALPVLGVAMGQLIGADPLGTLIGTGAGGALLVTGTCLTCAGLLWSRAIADGAAGTRTGGRS
;
A
#
# COMPACT_ATOMS: atom_id res chain seq x y z
N MET A 1 20.86 -27.58 -9.91
CA MET A 1 20.05 -26.67 -10.76
C MET A 1 18.87 -26.05 -9.98
N THR A 2 18.10 -26.81 -9.20
CA THR A 2 17.06 -26.30 -8.26
C THR A 2 17.58 -25.25 -7.28
N ALA A 3 18.77 -25.45 -6.72
CA ALA A 3 19.42 -24.47 -5.86
C ALA A 3 19.72 -23.15 -6.58
N ALA A 4 20.06 -23.17 -7.88
CA ALA A 4 20.33 -21.96 -8.65
C ALA A 4 19.04 -21.16 -8.96
N ILE A 5 17.92 -21.85 -9.21
CA ILE A 5 16.60 -21.23 -9.39
C ILE A 5 16.13 -20.60 -8.07
N LEU A 6 16.26 -21.33 -6.96
CA LEU A 6 15.92 -20.81 -5.63
C LEU A 6 16.85 -19.66 -5.23
N LEU A 7 18.14 -19.71 -5.55
CA LEU A 7 19.10 -18.65 -5.28
C LEU A 7 18.87 -17.42 -6.16
N LEU A 8 18.50 -17.57 -7.44
CA LEU A 8 18.14 -16.44 -8.31
C LEU A 8 16.78 -15.83 -7.94
N ALA A 9 15.81 -16.66 -7.57
CA ALA A 9 14.52 -16.19 -7.06
C ALA A 9 14.69 -15.49 -5.71
N ALA A 10 15.52 -16.04 -4.81
CA ALA A 10 15.88 -15.42 -3.54
C ALA A 10 16.66 -14.13 -3.76
N ALA A 11 17.70 -14.13 -4.61
CA ALA A 11 18.49 -12.95 -4.95
C ALA A 11 17.64 -11.87 -5.63
N ALA A 12 16.69 -12.23 -6.50
CA ALA A 12 15.74 -11.29 -7.06
C ALA A 12 14.79 -10.77 -5.97
N LEU A 13 14.30 -11.61 -5.04
CA LEU A 13 13.46 -11.19 -3.92
C LEU A 13 14.20 -10.31 -2.90
N THR A 14 15.49 -10.54 -2.69
CA THR A 14 16.34 -9.85 -1.71
C THR A 14 17.08 -8.67 -2.32
N TRP A 15 17.17 -8.54 -3.65
CA TRP A 15 17.81 -7.40 -4.30
C TRP A 15 17.11 -6.13 -3.83
N PRO A 16 17.76 -5.30 -3.01
CA PRO A 16 17.10 -4.18 -2.42
C PRO A 16 16.93 -3.16 -3.55
N GLY A 17 15.70 -3.04 -4.07
CA GLY A 17 15.27 -1.82 -4.75
C GLY A 17 15.32 -0.74 -3.68
N GLY A 18 16.47 -0.09 -3.58
CA GLY A 18 17.05 0.32 -2.31
C GLY A 18 16.17 1.24 -1.47
N PRO A 19 16.16 1.09 -0.14
CA PRO A 19 15.60 2.09 0.76
C PRO A 19 16.25 3.48 0.57
N ALA A 20 17.46 3.54 -0.01
CA ALA A 20 18.12 4.78 -0.43
C ALA A 20 17.34 5.55 -1.51
N ALA A 21 16.75 4.85 -2.49
CA ALA A 21 15.95 5.49 -3.54
C ALA A 21 14.57 5.95 -3.04
N ALA A 22 14.08 5.37 -1.94
CA ALA A 22 12.87 5.81 -1.26
C ALA A 22 13.13 7.06 -0.39
N ARG A 23 14.32 7.16 0.23
CA ARG A 23 14.72 8.35 1.00
C ARG A 23 14.93 9.57 0.10
N LEU A 24 15.56 9.42 -1.06
CA LEU A 24 15.73 10.50 -2.03
C LEU A 24 14.41 10.95 -2.71
N ARG A 25 13.39 10.07 -2.76
CA ARG A 25 12.05 10.39 -3.28
C ARG A 25 11.11 11.03 -2.26
N ALA A 26 11.42 10.96 -0.97
CA ALA A 26 10.64 11.63 0.05
C ALA A 26 10.85 13.16 0.03
N GLU A 27 12.01 13.62 -0.46
CA GLU A 27 12.33 15.05 -0.57
C GLU A 27 11.90 15.68 -1.90
N HIS A 28 11.64 14.87 -2.92
CA HIS A 28 11.19 15.34 -4.23
C HIS A 28 10.00 14.50 -4.68
N ALA A 29 8.79 14.97 -4.39
CA ALA A 29 7.59 14.43 -5.00
C ALA A 29 7.36 15.11 -6.37
N PRO A 30 7.66 14.41 -7.48
CA PRO A 30 6.85 14.54 -8.67
C PRO A 30 6.12 13.23 -8.98
N ALA A 31 5.09 13.40 -9.80
CA ALA A 31 4.11 12.42 -10.24
C ALA A 31 4.68 11.04 -10.58
N ALA A 32 3.93 10.00 -10.19
CA ALA A 32 3.94 8.63 -10.67
C ALA A 32 5.20 8.20 -11.46
N ALA A 33 6.16 7.55 -10.78
CA ALA A 33 7.32 6.98 -11.45
C ALA A 33 6.90 6.09 -12.64
N PRO A 34 7.47 6.28 -13.84
CA PRO A 34 7.08 5.54 -15.03
C PRO A 34 7.29 4.04 -14.82
N ILE A 35 6.35 3.24 -15.33
CA ILE A 35 6.34 1.76 -15.25
C ILE A 35 7.68 1.15 -15.69
N ALA A 36 8.39 1.81 -16.63
CA ALA A 36 9.69 1.42 -17.15
C ALA A 36 10.81 1.31 -16.08
N LEU A 37 10.83 2.15 -15.05
CA LEU A 37 11.90 2.12 -14.03
C LEU A 37 11.69 0.99 -13.00
N ARG A 38 10.44 0.57 -12.79
CA ARG A 38 10.10 -0.53 -11.88
C ARG A 38 10.51 -1.90 -12.42
N TRP A 39 10.78 -2.00 -13.72
CA TRP A 39 11.12 -3.24 -14.43
C TRP A 39 12.60 -3.33 -14.79
N GLY A 40 13.46 -2.38 -14.38
CA GLY A 40 14.90 -2.39 -14.68
C GLY A 40 15.65 -3.65 -14.21
N TRP A 41 15.11 -4.37 -13.22
CA TRP A 41 15.64 -5.65 -12.77
C TRP A 41 15.35 -6.82 -13.75
N LEU A 42 14.30 -6.73 -14.59
CA LEU A 42 14.04 -7.69 -15.65
C LEU A 42 15.16 -7.67 -16.70
N ALA A 43 15.79 -6.52 -16.94
CA ALA A 43 16.91 -6.40 -17.88
C ALA A 43 18.16 -7.20 -17.45
N VAL A 44 18.28 -7.54 -16.16
CA VAL A 44 19.42 -8.29 -15.61
C VAL A 44 19.07 -9.75 -15.35
N VAL A 45 17.85 -10.04 -14.87
CA VAL A 45 17.43 -11.41 -14.54
C VAL A 45 17.11 -12.24 -15.79
N LEU A 46 16.56 -11.60 -16.84
CA LEU A 46 16.19 -12.28 -18.09
C LEU A 46 17.40 -12.88 -18.85
N PRO A 47 18.52 -12.15 -19.09
CA PRO A 47 19.67 -12.70 -19.81
C PRO A 47 20.44 -13.75 -19.00
N ILE A 48 20.59 -13.55 -17.68
CA ILE A 48 21.33 -14.48 -16.80
C ILE A 48 20.56 -15.79 -16.62
N GLY A 49 19.23 -15.74 -16.47
CA GLY A 49 18.40 -16.94 -16.39
C GLY A 49 18.34 -17.71 -17.72
N ALA A 50 18.29 -16.98 -18.85
CA ALA A 50 18.29 -17.59 -20.18
C ALA A 50 19.58 -18.37 -20.46
N LEU A 51 20.73 -17.90 -19.95
CA LEU A 51 22.03 -18.52 -20.18
C LEU A 51 22.27 -19.80 -19.35
N LEU A 52 21.63 -19.95 -18.18
CA LEU A 52 21.92 -21.02 -17.22
C LEU A 52 20.92 -22.19 -17.23
N ILE A 53 19.63 -21.94 -17.55
CA ILE A 53 18.55 -22.91 -17.33
C ILE A 53 17.60 -23.03 -18.54
N GLY A 54 17.58 -22.02 -19.42
CA GLY A 54 16.71 -21.96 -20.61
C GLY A 54 15.71 -20.80 -20.54
N PRO A 55 15.28 -20.27 -21.71
CA PRO A 55 14.56 -18.99 -21.79
C PRO A 55 13.18 -19.00 -21.13
N GLY A 56 12.48 -20.15 -21.14
CA GLY A 56 11.13 -20.28 -20.54
C GLY A 56 11.13 -20.19 -19.02
N GLN A 57 12.11 -20.81 -18.35
CA GLN A 57 12.25 -20.80 -16.89
C GLN A 57 12.64 -19.41 -16.37
N ALA A 58 13.51 -18.72 -17.09
CA ALA A 58 13.90 -17.35 -16.79
C ALA A 58 12.72 -16.38 -16.87
N LEU A 59 11.91 -16.49 -17.93
CA LEU A 59 10.72 -15.66 -18.12
C LEU A 59 9.69 -15.91 -17.00
N ALA A 60 9.43 -17.17 -16.64
CA ALA A 60 8.49 -17.49 -15.57
C ALA A 60 8.96 -16.98 -14.20
N ALA A 61 10.24 -17.16 -13.88
CA ALA A 61 10.81 -16.62 -12.65
C ALA A 61 10.74 -15.08 -12.60
N ALA A 62 10.98 -14.40 -13.73
CA ALA A 62 10.86 -12.95 -13.82
C ALA A 62 9.40 -12.47 -13.69
N LEU A 63 8.44 -13.16 -14.30
CA LEU A 63 7.02 -12.83 -14.14
C LEU A 63 6.54 -13.05 -12.70
N ALA A 64 6.92 -14.18 -12.08
CA ALA A 64 6.58 -14.48 -10.70
C ALA A 64 7.23 -13.50 -9.71
N ALA A 65 8.53 -13.22 -9.84
CA ALA A 65 9.19 -12.26 -8.96
C ALA A 65 8.66 -10.83 -9.17
N GLY A 66 8.32 -10.44 -10.41
CA GLY A 66 7.73 -9.14 -10.71
C GLY A 66 6.35 -8.94 -10.10
N THR A 67 5.48 -9.94 -10.24
CA THR A 67 4.14 -9.91 -9.65
C THR A 67 4.19 -9.91 -8.12
N VAL A 68 5.07 -10.69 -7.50
CA VAL A 68 5.28 -10.68 -6.04
C VAL A 68 5.85 -9.33 -5.57
N ARG A 69 6.78 -8.73 -6.31
CA ARG A 69 7.32 -7.40 -5.96
C ARG A 69 6.26 -6.32 -6.04
N ASP A 70 5.47 -6.30 -7.11
CA ASP A 70 4.36 -5.37 -7.30
C ASP A 70 3.32 -5.52 -6.17
N LEU A 71 2.96 -6.75 -5.83
CA LEU A 71 2.08 -7.06 -4.69
C LEU A 71 2.62 -6.52 -3.37
N ARG A 72 3.88 -6.82 -3.05
CA ARG A 72 4.50 -6.39 -1.80
C ARG A 72 4.63 -4.88 -1.73
N ALA A 73 5.01 -4.22 -2.84
CA ALA A 73 5.11 -2.77 -2.90
C ALA A 73 3.74 -2.11 -2.66
N ARG A 74 2.68 -2.59 -3.33
CA ARG A 74 1.32 -2.07 -3.15
C ARG A 74 0.78 -2.34 -1.74
N ASN A 75 0.96 -3.55 -1.20
CA ASN A 75 0.56 -3.87 0.16
C ASN A 75 1.32 -3.03 1.20
N ARG A 76 2.61 -2.74 0.97
CA ARG A 76 3.37 -1.83 1.83
C ARG A 76 2.80 -0.42 1.80
N VAL A 77 2.49 0.13 0.62
CA VAL A 77 1.86 1.45 0.48
C VAL A 77 0.49 1.49 1.17
N ALA A 78 -0.34 0.46 0.99
CA ALA A 78 -1.63 0.37 1.67
C ALA A 78 -1.50 0.32 3.19
N ARG A 79 -0.56 -0.48 3.71
CA ARG A 79 -0.26 -0.55 5.15
C ARG A 79 0.27 0.77 5.69
N GLN A 80 1.13 1.46 4.94
CA GLN A 80 1.65 2.77 5.31
C GLN A 80 0.54 3.82 5.37
N ARG A 81 -0.38 3.82 4.40
CA ARG A 81 -1.56 4.71 4.42
C ARG A 81 -2.45 4.45 5.62
N ALA A 82 -2.73 3.18 5.93
CA ALA A 82 -3.52 2.80 7.10
C ALA A 82 -2.84 3.26 8.40
N ALA A 83 -1.55 2.94 8.58
CA ALA A 83 -0.77 3.37 9.74
C ALA A 83 -0.72 4.90 9.89
N ARG A 84 -0.55 5.63 8.78
CA ARG A 84 -0.56 7.09 8.77
C ARG A 84 -1.93 7.65 9.15
N LEU A 85 -3.03 7.07 8.66
CA LEU A 85 -4.38 7.46 9.07
C LEU A 85 -4.60 7.25 10.57
N THR A 86 -4.18 6.11 11.12
CA THR A 86 -4.26 5.83 12.55
C THR A 86 -3.43 6.84 13.36
N ALA A 87 -2.24 7.21 12.90
CA ALA A 87 -1.42 8.24 13.55
C ALA A 87 -2.07 9.64 13.49
N ILE A 88 -2.70 10.01 12.37
CA ILE A 88 -3.44 11.27 12.25
C ILE A 88 -4.63 11.28 13.22
N LEU A 89 -5.40 10.18 13.27
CA LEU A 89 -6.53 10.03 14.19
C LEU A 89 -6.10 10.15 15.64
N ALA A 90 -4.99 9.52 16.04
CA ALA A 90 -4.44 9.65 17.39
C ALA A 90 -4.06 11.11 17.72
N GLY A 91 -3.45 11.83 16.77
CA GLY A 91 -3.17 13.26 16.94
C GLY A 91 -4.43 14.12 17.05
N VAL A 92 -5.47 13.84 16.24
CA VAL A 92 -6.76 14.53 16.36
C VAL A 92 -7.44 14.21 17.68
N ASP A 93 -7.34 12.98 18.19
CA ASP A 93 -7.85 12.59 19.50
C ASP A 93 -7.18 13.41 20.62
N ALA A 94 -5.86 13.56 20.56
CA ALA A 94 -5.10 14.40 21.49
C ALA A 94 -5.53 15.88 21.40
N MET A 95 -5.68 16.43 20.19
CA MET A 95 -6.15 17.81 20.01
C MET A 95 -7.54 18.02 20.62
N VAL A 96 -8.48 17.10 20.36
CA VAL A 96 -9.83 17.22 20.90
C VAL A 96 -9.81 17.13 22.43
N ALA A 97 -8.98 16.26 23.01
CA ALA A 97 -8.84 16.16 24.45
C ALA A 97 -8.33 17.47 25.05
N GLU A 98 -7.25 18.05 24.52
CA GLU A 98 -6.70 19.34 24.95
C GLU A 98 -7.72 20.48 24.82
N LEU A 99 -8.39 20.58 23.67
CA LEU A 99 -9.40 21.60 23.41
C LEU A 99 -10.63 21.45 24.31
N SER A 100 -11.00 20.23 24.68
CA SER A 100 -12.14 20.00 25.58
C SER A 100 -11.91 20.49 27.00
N VAL A 101 -10.64 20.64 27.41
CA VAL A 101 -10.24 21.22 28.69
C VAL A 101 -9.95 22.74 28.55
N GLY A 102 -10.18 23.31 27.35
CA GLY A 102 -10.03 24.74 27.08
C GLY A 102 -8.60 25.16 26.71
N ALA A 103 -7.73 24.22 26.32
CA ALA A 103 -6.38 24.56 25.86
C ALA A 103 -6.41 25.43 24.60
N HIS A 104 -5.36 26.22 24.39
CA HIS A 104 -5.21 27.01 23.17
C HIS A 104 -5.00 26.09 21.94
N PRO A 105 -5.60 26.38 20.76
CA PRO A 105 -5.46 25.54 19.56
C PRO A 105 -4.02 25.24 19.15
N ALA A 106 -3.10 26.19 19.33
CA ALA A 106 -1.68 25.96 19.09
C ALA A 106 -1.07 24.92 20.04
N ALA A 107 -1.39 25.00 21.34
CA ALA A 107 -0.90 24.04 22.33
C ALA A 107 -1.44 22.63 22.05
N ALA A 108 -2.72 22.53 21.68
CA ALA A 108 -3.33 21.27 21.27
C ALA A 108 -2.60 20.63 20.07
N CYS A 109 -2.21 21.43 19.06
CA CYS A 109 -1.42 20.95 17.92
C CYS A 109 -0.02 20.49 18.34
N THR A 110 0.63 21.22 19.25
CA THR A 110 1.95 20.85 19.79
C THR A 110 1.90 19.52 20.54
N THR A 111 0.90 19.31 21.40
CA THR A 111 0.70 18.03 22.10
C THR A 111 0.46 16.89 21.11
N ALA A 112 -0.41 17.08 20.13
CA ALA A 112 -0.67 16.07 19.10
C ALA A 112 0.57 15.72 18.27
N GLY A 113 1.41 16.71 17.94
CA GLY A 113 2.67 16.48 17.25
C GLY A 113 3.70 15.74 18.12
N ARG A 114 3.74 16.01 19.42
CA ARG A 114 4.64 15.36 20.38
C ARG A 114 4.33 13.88 20.54
N ASP A 115 3.05 13.51 20.59
CA ASP A 115 2.60 12.14 20.79
C ASP A 115 2.55 11.33 19.48
N ALA A 116 2.76 11.97 18.33
CA ALA A 116 2.75 11.31 17.03
C ALA A 116 4.02 10.47 16.79
N GLU A 117 3.83 9.15 16.69
CA GLU A 117 4.89 8.19 16.37
C GLU A 117 5.44 8.38 14.93
N ASP A 118 4.56 8.63 13.95
CA ASP A 118 4.95 8.86 12.55
C ASP A 118 5.66 10.23 12.42
N PRO A 119 6.94 10.26 11.99
CA PRO A 119 7.71 11.50 11.90
C PRO A 119 7.09 12.56 10.98
N HIS A 120 6.40 12.14 9.92
CA HIS A 120 5.74 13.04 9.00
C HIS A 120 4.49 13.64 9.61
N VAL A 121 3.66 12.83 10.28
CA VAL A 121 2.47 13.31 10.98
C VAL A 121 2.86 14.31 12.08
N ARG A 122 3.94 14.01 12.81
CA ARG A 122 4.54 14.93 13.78
C ARG A 122 4.99 16.25 13.16
N ALA A 123 5.64 16.21 11.99
CA ALA A 123 6.04 17.43 11.28
C ALA A 123 4.83 18.28 10.88
N VAL A 124 3.77 17.67 10.32
CA VAL A 124 2.55 18.39 9.93
C VAL A 124 1.87 19.03 11.14
N PHE A 125 1.75 18.34 12.27
CA PHE A 125 1.17 18.93 13.50
C PHE A 125 2.05 20.04 14.09
N ALA A 126 3.38 19.92 14.03
CA ALA A 126 4.28 21.00 14.43
C ALA A 126 4.14 22.24 13.53
N GLU A 127 3.96 22.02 12.22
CA GLU A 127 3.70 23.07 11.24
C GLU A 127 2.35 23.76 11.50
N MET A 128 1.32 22.99 11.85
CA MET A 128 0.03 23.54 12.30
C MET A 128 0.17 24.39 13.56
N ALA A 129 0.90 23.90 14.56
CA ALA A 129 1.15 24.64 15.80
C ALA A 129 1.85 25.97 15.53
N GLY A 130 2.94 25.96 14.76
CA GLY A 130 3.67 27.18 14.39
C GLY A 130 2.79 28.19 13.63
N ARG A 131 1.93 27.72 12.72
CA ARG A 131 0.97 28.61 12.05
C ARG A 131 -0.08 29.16 13.02
N ALA A 132 -0.60 28.34 13.93
CA ALA A 132 -1.60 28.78 14.90
C ALA A 132 -1.03 29.80 15.91
N GLU A 133 0.24 29.67 16.33
CA GLU A 133 0.91 30.64 17.20
C GLU A 133 1.14 31.99 16.51
N LEU A 134 1.48 31.96 15.23
CA LEU A 134 1.76 33.16 14.42
C LEU A 134 0.49 33.80 13.83
N GLY A 135 -0.70 33.25 14.09
CA GLY A 135 -1.95 33.70 13.48
C GLY A 135 -2.04 33.46 11.96
N GLY A 136 -1.27 32.52 11.44
CA GLY A 136 -1.24 32.14 10.03
C GLY A 136 -2.37 31.18 9.63
N ASP A 137 -2.51 30.94 8.33
CA ASP A 137 -3.54 30.04 7.78
C ASP A 137 -3.15 28.56 7.94
N VAL A 138 -3.60 27.95 9.05
CA VAL A 138 -3.45 26.51 9.33
C VAL A 138 -4.13 25.65 8.26
N ALA A 139 -5.27 26.09 7.73
CA ALA A 139 -6.01 25.33 6.73
C ALA A 139 -5.23 25.26 5.40
N ALA A 140 -4.56 26.34 4.98
CA ALA A 140 -3.69 26.31 3.80
C ALA A 140 -2.53 25.32 3.95
N GLY A 141 -1.90 25.29 5.12
CA GLY A 141 -0.88 24.29 5.46
C GLY A 141 -1.37 22.86 5.30
N LEU A 142 -2.53 22.56 5.89
CA LEU A 142 -3.13 21.24 5.81
C LEU A 142 -3.55 20.84 4.39
N ARG A 143 -3.99 21.79 3.56
CA ARG A 143 -4.33 21.52 2.15
C ARG A 143 -3.11 21.08 1.33
N ALA A 144 -1.90 21.50 1.68
CA ALA A 144 -0.68 21.02 1.03
C ALA A 144 -0.50 19.49 1.15
N HIS A 145 -1.05 18.90 2.22
CA HIS A 145 -1.00 17.45 2.49
C HIS A 145 -2.28 16.70 2.08
N ALA A 146 -3.26 17.37 1.46
CA ALA A 146 -4.54 16.78 1.09
C ALA A 146 -4.41 15.58 0.12
N ALA A 147 -3.38 15.58 -0.74
CA ALA A 147 -3.11 14.48 -1.67
C ALA A 147 -2.61 13.20 -0.98
N GLU A 148 -2.08 13.32 0.24
CA GLU A 148 -1.54 12.19 0.99
C GLU A 148 -2.61 11.45 1.80
N SER A 149 -3.58 12.19 2.32
CA SER A 149 -4.68 11.64 3.12
C SER A 149 -5.89 12.56 3.09
N ALA A 150 -7.07 11.97 2.88
CA ALA A 150 -8.35 12.67 2.99
C ALA A 150 -8.61 13.19 4.42
N ALA A 151 -7.91 12.69 5.44
CA ALA A 151 -8.00 13.21 6.79
C ALA A 151 -7.49 14.66 6.88
N TRP A 152 -6.40 14.99 6.18
CA TRP A 152 -5.84 16.34 6.18
C TRP A 152 -6.75 17.36 5.51
N SER A 153 -7.38 16.99 4.39
CA SER A 153 -8.34 17.88 3.71
C SER A 153 -9.57 18.16 4.56
N ARG A 154 -10.04 17.17 5.33
CA ARG A 154 -11.16 17.32 6.27
C ARG A 154 -10.81 18.21 7.46
N LEU A 155 -9.61 18.02 8.00
CA LEU A 155 -9.10 18.85 9.08
C LEU A 155 -8.95 20.31 8.63
N ALA A 156 -8.45 20.54 7.41
CA ALA A 156 -8.37 21.86 6.79
C ALA A 156 -9.75 22.51 6.65
N ALA A 157 -10.74 21.77 6.13
CA ALA A 157 -12.10 22.27 5.95
C ALA A 157 -12.78 22.62 7.29
N ALA A 158 -12.58 21.80 8.32
CA ALA A 158 -13.06 22.11 9.66
C ALA A 158 -12.38 23.35 10.25
N TRP A 159 -11.07 23.49 10.07
CA TRP A 159 -10.31 24.64 10.55
C TRP A 159 -10.75 25.94 9.87
N GLU A 160 -10.89 25.93 8.54
CA GLU A 160 -11.42 27.06 7.78
C GLU A 160 -12.85 27.42 8.18
N THR A 161 -13.70 26.42 8.42
CA THR A 161 -15.08 26.65 8.85
C THR A 161 -15.13 27.30 10.23
N GLY A 162 -14.29 26.83 11.17
CA GLY A 162 -14.18 27.37 12.52
C GLY A 162 -13.66 28.79 12.53
N THR A 163 -12.59 29.09 11.78
CA THR A 163 -12.04 30.45 11.71
C THR A 163 -12.97 31.43 11.02
N ARG A 164 -13.68 31.01 9.96
CA ARG A 164 -14.60 31.88 9.21
C ARG A 164 -15.89 32.19 9.95
N HIS A 165 -16.44 31.23 10.71
CA HIS A 165 -17.74 31.36 11.36
C HIS A 165 -17.67 31.51 12.89
N GLY A 166 -16.47 31.52 13.48
CA GLY A 166 -16.27 31.65 14.92
C GLY A 166 -16.76 30.44 15.73
N ILE A 167 -16.91 29.28 15.10
CA ILE A 167 -17.38 28.06 15.76
C ILE A 167 -16.23 27.48 16.59
N GLY A 168 -16.54 26.96 17.78
CA GLY A 168 -15.56 26.33 18.66
C GLY A 168 -14.82 25.17 17.98
N MET A 169 -13.49 25.27 17.91
CA MET A 169 -12.66 24.28 17.22
C MET A 169 -12.79 22.87 17.82
N GLY A 170 -13.04 22.77 19.13
CA GLY A 170 -13.25 21.48 19.82
C GLY A 170 -14.47 20.70 19.30
N GLU A 171 -15.59 21.38 19.02
CA GLU A 171 -16.80 20.74 18.49
C GLU A 171 -16.60 20.29 17.04
N LEU A 172 -16.01 21.14 16.21
CA LEU A 172 -15.72 20.82 14.81
C LEU A 172 -14.75 19.65 14.68
N LEU A 173 -13.69 19.63 15.48
CA LEU A 173 -12.74 18.53 15.49
C LEU A 173 -13.32 17.24 16.07
N THR A 174 -14.24 17.34 17.03
CA THR A 174 -14.99 16.18 17.52
C THR A 174 -15.82 15.55 16.39
N SER A 175 -16.51 16.38 15.61
CA SER A 175 -17.26 15.92 14.43
C SER A 175 -16.36 15.28 13.37
N VAL A 176 -15.21 15.91 13.06
CA VAL A 176 -14.21 15.33 12.14
C VAL A 176 -13.68 13.99 12.64
N ARG A 177 -13.36 13.88 13.94
CA ARG A 177 -12.91 12.64 14.57
C ARG A 177 -13.95 11.54 14.41
N GLU A 178 -15.21 11.83 14.69
CA GLU A 178 -16.30 10.85 14.59
C GLU A 178 -16.51 10.36 13.15
N ASP A 179 -16.48 11.29 12.18
CA ASP A 179 -16.59 10.98 10.76
C ASP A 179 -15.39 10.14 10.28
N LEU A 180 -14.15 10.48 10.66
CA LEU A 180 -12.97 9.68 10.34
C LEU A 180 -13.01 8.28 10.98
N ARG A 181 -13.42 8.16 12.24
CA ARG A 181 -13.61 6.86 12.92
C ARG A 181 -14.75 6.05 12.33
N ALA A 182 -15.81 6.69 11.85
CA ALA A 182 -16.89 6.00 11.13
C ALA A 182 -16.32 5.36 9.86
N ARG A 183 -15.54 6.11 9.07
CA ARG A 183 -14.88 5.61 7.85
C ARG A 183 -13.93 4.45 8.13
N GLU A 184 -13.07 4.57 9.14
CA GLU A 184 -12.16 3.48 9.51
C GLU A 184 -12.93 2.21 9.90
N ARG A 185 -14.01 2.35 10.69
CA ARG A 185 -14.89 1.21 11.04
C ARG A 185 -15.59 0.61 9.81
N TYR A 186 -16.00 1.43 8.84
CA TYR A 186 -16.58 0.94 7.59
C TYR A 186 -15.57 0.12 6.78
N GLU A 187 -14.33 0.58 6.67
CA GLU A 187 -13.27 -0.16 5.97
C GLU A 187 -12.95 -1.48 6.66
N GLN A 188 -12.83 -1.49 7.99
CA GLN A 188 -12.58 -2.70 8.78
C GLN A 188 -13.72 -3.71 8.63
N ARG A 189 -14.98 -3.24 8.71
CA ARG A 189 -16.17 -4.09 8.51
C ARG A 189 -16.21 -4.68 7.09
N ALA A 190 -15.94 -3.86 6.07
CA ALA A 190 -15.84 -4.33 4.69
C ALA A 190 -14.73 -5.39 4.51
N HIS A 191 -13.61 -5.23 5.21
CA HIS A 191 -12.54 -6.22 5.19
C HIS A 191 -12.96 -7.54 5.83
N SER A 192 -13.67 -7.48 6.97
CA SER A 192 -14.17 -8.67 7.66
C SER A 192 -15.28 -9.41 6.88
N SER A 193 -16.19 -8.69 6.21
CA SER A 193 -17.27 -9.30 5.44
C SER A 193 -16.75 -10.06 4.23
N LEU A 194 -15.58 -9.67 3.71
CA LEU A 194 -14.92 -10.35 2.60
C LEU A 194 -14.00 -11.49 3.06
N ALA A 195 -13.80 -11.71 4.36
CA ALA A 195 -12.89 -12.73 4.86
C ALA A 195 -13.27 -14.14 4.39
N GLY A 196 -14.56 -14.47 4.40
CA GLY A 196 -15.07 -15.76 3.90
C GLY A 196 -14.83 -15.96 2.40
N ALA A 197 -15.16 -14.94 1.58
CA ALA A 197 -14.92 -14.98 0.13
C ALA A 197 -13.41 -15.04 -0.20
N ARG A 198 -12.56 -14.43 0.63
CA ARG A 198 -11.11 -14.44 0.45
C ARG A 198 -10.50 -15.78 0.85
N ALA A 199 -11.02 -16.43 1.90
CA ALA A 199 -10.57 -17.75 2.33
C ALA A 199 -10.81 -18.80 1.23
N THR A 200 -11.98 -18.81 0.59
CA THR A 200 -12.27 -19.74 -0.52
C THR A 200 -11.44 -19.42 -1.76
N ALA A 201 -11.25 -18.13 -2.07
CA ALA A 201 -10.35 -17.72 -3.14
C ALA A 201 -8.89 -18.15 -2.87
N GLN A 202 -8.43 -18.08 -1.61
CA GLN A 202 -7.11 -18.58 -1.21
C GLN A 202 -7.00 -20.10 -1.35
N VAL A 203 -8.05 -20.86 -0.98
CA VAL A 203 -8.09 -22.33 -1.16
C VAL A 203 -8.04 -22.69 -2.65
N LEU A 204 -8.86 -22.04 -3.49
CA LEU A 204 -8.85 -22.25 -4.95
C LEU A 204 -7.51 -21.85 -5.57
N ALA A 205 -6.87 -20.78 -5.08
CA ALA A 205 -5.55 -20.36 -5.52
C ALA A 205 -4.43 -21.30 -5.05
N ALA A 206 -4.63 -22.07 -3.98
CA ALA A 206 -3.70 -23.08 -3.48
C ALA A 206 -3.84 -24.43 -4.21
N LEU A 207 -4.98 -24.70 -4.84
CA LEU A 207 -5.28 -25.95 -5.55
C LEU A 207 -4.21 -26.35 -6.60
N PRO A 208 -3.66 -25.44 -7.43
CA PRO A 208 -2.60 -25.80 -8.38
C PRO A 208 -1.33 -26.33 -7.69
N VAL A 209 -0.99 -25.78 -6.52
CA VAL A 209 0.18 -26.20 -5.75
C VAL A 209 -0.03 -27.61 -5.19
N LEU A 210 -1.23 -27.90 -4.68
CA LEU A 210 -1.61 -29.24 -4.25
C LEU A 210 -1.57 -30.24 -5.42
N GLY A 211 -2.05 -29.85 -6.60
CA GLY A 211 -2.02 -30.69 -7.80
C GLY A 211 -0.60 -31.07 -8.22
N VAL A 212 0.34 -30.13 -8.19
CA VAL A 212 1.76 -30.40 -8.46
C VAL A 212 2.37 -31.31 -7.39
N ALA A 213 2.04 -31.10 -6.11
CA ALA A 213 2.53 -31.93 -5.01
C ALA A 213 2.02 -33.39 -5.10
N MET A 214 0.75 -33.59 -5.46
CA MET A 214 0.17 -34.91 -5.71
C MET A 214 0.82 -35.59 -6.92
N GLY A 215 1.04 -34.86 -8.02
CA GLY A 215 1.73 -35.41 -9.20
C GLY A 215 3.17 -35.86 -8.91
N GLN A 216 3.86 -35.19 -7.99
CA GLN A 216 5.17 -35.61 -7.49
C GLN A 216 5.11 -36.90 -6.67
N LEU A 217 4.14 -37.01 -5.76
CA LEU A 217 3.96 -38.20 -4.91
C LEU A 217 3.61 -39.46 -5.70
N ILE A 218 2.91 -39.31 -6.83
CA ILE A 218 2.55 -40.42 -7.74
C ILE A 218 3.76 -40.84 -8.62
N GLY A 219 4.89 -40.12 -8.57
CA GLY A 219 6.09 -40.47 -9.33
C GLY A 219 6.04 -40.08 -10.81
N ALA A 220 5.11 -39.21 -11.22
CA ALA A 220 5.02 -38.71 -12.60
C ALA A 220 6.18 -37.76 -13.00
N ASP A 221 7.10 -37.50 -12.07
CA ASP A 221 8.20 -36.53 -12.15
C ASP A 221 7.87 -35.22 -12.91
N PRO A 222 6.80 -34.48 -12.52
CA PRO A 222 6.45 -33.22 -13.16
C PRO A 222 7.52 -32.13 -13.01
N LEU A 223 8.40 -32.23 -12.01
CA LEU A 223 9.52 -31.30 -11.80
C LEU A 223 10.67 -31.61 -12.76
N GLY A 224 11.00 -32.88 -12.99
CA GLY A 224 11.96 -33.29 -14.01
C GLY A 224 11.52 -32.89 -15.43
N THR A 225 10.23 -33.04 -15.75
CA THR A 225 9.68 -32.62 -17.06
C THR A 225 9.50 -31.10 -17.21
N LEU A 226 9.20 -30.35 -16.13
CA LEU A 226 9.21 -28.88 -16.15
C LEU A 226 10.63 -28.32 -16.32
N ILE A 227 11.61 -28.89 -15.63
CA ILE A 227 13.00 -28.39 -15.58
C ILE A 227 13.84 -28.91 -16.77
N GLY A 228 13.40 -29.97 -17.45
CA GLY A 228 14.00 -30.46 -18.68
C GLY A 228 13.79 -29.51 -19.87
N THR A 229 14.74 -29.53 -20.83
CA THR A 229 14.65 -28.79 -22.09
C THR A 229 13.62 -29.45 -23.01
N GLY A 230 12.35 -29.09 -22.85
CA GLY A 230 11.23 -29.65 -23.64
C GLY A 230 9.90 -28.97 -23.37
N ALA A 231 8.79 -29.64 -23.72
CA ALA A 231 7.41 -29.12 -23.65
C ALA A 231 6.98 -28.59 -22.26
N GLY A 232 7.66 -28.99 -21.18
CA GLY A 232 7.44 -28.48 -19.82
C GLY A 232 7.71 -26.98 -19.65
N GLY A 233 8.62 -26.40 -20.44
CA GLY A 233 8.85 -24.96 -20.45
C GLY A 233 7.64 -24.15 -20.93
N ALA A 234 6.93 -24.65 -21.96
CA ALA A 234 5.72 -24.01 -22.47
C ALA A 234 4.56 -24.10 -21.45
N LEU A 235 4.42 -25.24 -20.78
CA LEU A 235 3.40 -25.43 -19.74
C LEU A 235 3.63 -24.51 -18.53
N LEU A 236 4.89 -24.33 -18.13
CA LEU A 236 5.28 -23.45 -17.03
C LEU A 236 5.04 -21.97 -17.36
N VAL A 237 5.39 -21.53 -18.57
CA VAL A 237 5.09 -20.18 -19.05
C VAL A 237 3.58 -19.96 -19.10
N THR A 238 2.82 -20.92 -19.62
CA THR A 238 1.36 -20.83 -19.72
C THR A 238 0.70 -20.76 -18.33
N GLY A 239 1.12 -21.62 -17.39
CA GLY A 239 0.62 -21.58 -16.00
C GLY A 239 1.00 -20.30 -15.26
N THR A 240 2.20 -19.77 -15.49
CA THR A 240 2.63 -18.49 -14.91
C THR A 240 1.84 -17.32 -15.49
N CYS A 241 1.64 -17.29 -16.81
CA CYS A 241 0.80 -16.29 -17.48
C CYS A 241 -0.64 -16.35 -16.97
N LEU A 242 -1.23 -17.54 -16.82
CA LEU A 242 -2.59 -17.70 -16.32
C LEU A 242 -2.72 -17.25 -14.86
N THR A 243 -1.72 -17.54 -14.03
CA THR A 243 -1.67 -17.07 -12.63
C THR A 243 -1.51 -15.54 -12.57
N CYS A 244 -0.65 -14.97 -13.40
CA CYS A 244 -0.46 -13.52 -13.51
C CYS A 244 -1.76 -12.85 -13.99
N ALA A 245 -2.41 -13.40 -15.00
CA ALA A 245 -3.69 -12.93 -15.53
C ALA A 245 -4.79 -13.00 -14.47
N GLY A 246 -4.91 -14.11 -13.73
CA GLY A 246 -5.88 -14.26 -12.65
C GLY A 246 -5.65 -13.25 -11.51
N LEU A 247 -4.39 -12.99 -11.15
CA LEU A 247 -4.04 -11.98 -10.16
C LEU A 247 -4.32 -10.55 -10.64
N LEU A 248 -4.07 -10.24 -11.91
CA LEU A 248 -4.37 -8.94 -12.50
C LEU A 248 -5.88 -8.73 -12.62
N TRP A 249 -6.63 -9.76 -13.03
CA TRP A 249 -8.08 -9.71 -13.15
C TRP A 249 -8.76 -9.54 -11.79
N SER A 250 -8.41 -10.37 -10.81
CA SER A 250 -8.95 -10.27 -9.45
C SER A 250 -8.74 -8.86 -8.86
N ARG A 251 -7.60 -8.24 -9.18
CA ARG A 251 -7.31 -6.86 -8.78
C ARG A 251 -8.08 -5.83 -9.59
N ALA A 252 -8.23 -5.99 -10.89
CA ALA A 252 -9.06 -5.10 -11.71
C ALA A 252 -10.51 -5.06 -11.19
N ILE A 253 -11.04 -6.20 -10.75
CA ILE A 253 -12.35 -6.26 -10.08
C ILE A 253 -12.33 -5.50 -8.75
N ALA A 254 -11.31 -5.71 -7.91
CA ALA A 254 -11.20 -5.04 -6.61
C ALA A 254 -11.04 -3.51 -6.74
N ASP A 255 -10.21 -3.05 -7.68
CA ASP A 255 -9.96 -1.64 -7.97
C ASP A 255 -11.20 -0.99 -8.63
N GLY A 256 -11.89 -1.70 -9.53
CA GLY A 256 -13.16 -1.25 -10.13
C GLY A 256 -14.30 -1.14 -9.12
N ALA A 257 -14.37 -2.04 -8.15
CA ALA A 257 -15.32 -1.96 -7.03
C ALA A 257 -15.01 -0.80 -6.06
N ALA A 258 -13.76 -0.33 -6.01
CA ALA A 258 -13.37 0.85 -5.24
C ALA A 258 -13.65 2.15 -6.00
N GLY A 259 -13.38 2.20 -7.32
CA GLY A 259 -13.60 3.39 -8.16
C GLY A 259 -15.06 3.71 -8.49
N THR A 260 -15.95 2.70 -8.47
CA THR A 260 -17.39 2.91 -8.70
C THR A 260 -18.13 3.53 -7.51
N ARG A 261 -17.52 3.59 -6.30
CA ARG A 261 -18.14 4.24 -5.12
C ARG A 261 -17.76 5.70 -4.91
N THR A 262 -16.77 6.23 -5.63
CA THR A 262 -16.39 7.65 -5.53
C THR A 262 -17.15 8.57 -6.50
N GLY A 263 -17.99 8.03 -7.39
CA GLY A 263 -18.74 8.79 -8.40
C GLY A 263 -20.24 8.98 -8.14
N GLY A 264 -20.76 8.56 -6.99
CA GLY A 264 -22.21 8.51 -6.74
C GLY A 264 -22.64 9.32 -5.52
N ARG A 265 -22.55 10.66 -5.62
CA ARG A 265 -23.41 11.66 -4.94
C ARG A 265 -22.86 13.06 -5.18
N SER A 266 -23.28 13.65 -6.30
CA SER A 266 -23.46 15.09 -6.47
C SER A 266 -24.87 15.31 -6.96
#